data_AF-A0A495J7D8-F1
#
_entry.id   AF-A0A495J7D8-F1
#
_cell.length_a   1.000
_cell.length_b   1.000
_cell.length_c   1.000
_cell.angle_alpha   90.00
_cell.angle_beta   90.00
_cell.angle_gamma   90.00
#
_symmetry.space_group_name_H-M   'P 1'
#
loop_
_entity.id
_entity.type
_entity.pdbx_description
1 polymer ?
#
loop_
_entity_poly.entity_id
_entity_poly.type
_entity_poly.pdbx_seq_one_letter_code
_entity_poly.pdbx_strand_id
1 'polypeptide(L)'
;MNIDIITLEIADNITHFAYYDMLVSDAISKSAGSYDEQNKIREKSKKHMSEFFADANFYNTKKQLKNLPEMKDIIQAKIAGMKEDDVEDFVENLKKDSKKIKKLYKSLLESKK
;
A
#
# COMPACT_ATOMS: atom_id res chain seq x y z
N MET A 1 5.66 -3.28 -21.71
CA MET A 1 4.89 -3.52 -20.46
C MET A 1 4.13 -4.86 -20.43
N ASN A 2 4.38 -5.76 -19.47
CA ASN A 2 3.50 -6.93 -19.22
C ASN A 2 2.44 -6.58 -18.17
N ILE A 3 1.20 -6.34 -18.62
CA ILE A 3 0.09 -5.85 -17.79
C ILE A 3 -0.25 -6.79 -16.64
N ASP A 4 -0.22 -8.10 -16.86
CA ASP A 4 -0.57 -9.07 -15.81
C ASP A 4 0.48 -9.08 -14.69
N ILE A 5 1.77 -9.02 -15.04
CA ILE A 5 2.86 -8.95 -14.05
C ILE A 5 2.73 -7.66 -13.23
N ILE A 6 2.60 -6.51 -13.90
CA ILE A 6 2.50 -5.22 -13.20
C ILE A 6 1.24 -5.14 -12.33
N THR A 7 0.13 -5.71 -12.81
CA THR A 7 -1.09 -5.77 -12.00
C THR A 7 -0.85 -6.51 -10.69
N LEU A 8 -0.16 -7.65 -10.76
CA LEU A 8 0.19 -8.42 -9.57
C LEU A 8 1.16 -7.66 -8.67
N GLU A 9 2.15 -6.96 -9.22
CA GLU A 9 3.09 -6.15 -8.45
C GLU A 9 2.40 -5.00 -7.71
N ILE A 10 1.47 -4.29 -8.36
CA ILE A 10 0.67 -3.23 -7.72
C ILE A 10 -0.18 -3.84 -6.59
N ALA A 11 -0.89 -4.94 -6.87
CA ALA A 11 -1.74 -5.60 -5.88
C ALA A 11 -0.95 -6.11 -4.67
N ASP A 12 0.23 -6.69 -4.91
CA ASP A 12 1.13 -7.17 -3.87
C ASP A 12 1.61 -6.02 -2.96
N ASN A 13 2.04 -4.91 -3.54
CA ASN A 13 2.51 -3.77 -2.75
C ASN A 13 1.41 -3.11 -1.92
N ILE A 14 0.19 -2.98 -2.48
CA ILE A 14 -0.98 -2.49 -1.74
C ILE A 14 -1.30 -3.42 -0.57
N THR A 15 -1.31 -4.73 -0.82
CA THR A 15 -1.60 -5.75 0.20
C THR A 15 -0.54 -5.74 1.31
N HIS A 16 0.74 -5.71 0.94
CA HIS A 16 1.84 -5.62 1.88
C HIS A 16 1.74 -4.36 2.74
N PHE A 17 1.49 -3.21 2.12
CA PHE A 17 1.35 -1.95 2.85
C PHE A 17 0.23 -2.05 3.90
N ALA A 18 -0.98 -2.43 3.49
CA ALA A 18 -2.13 -2.50 4.39
C ALA A 18 -1.92 -3.50 5.54
N TYR A 19 -1.30 -4.64 5.25
CA TYR A 19 -1.01 -5.64 6.28
C TYR A 19 0.00 -5.13 7.31
N TYR A 20 1.13 -4.56 6.87
CA TYR A 20 2.10 -3.98 7.80
C TYR A 20 1.55 -2.77 8.54
N ASP A 21 0.71 -1.95 7.91
CA ASP A 21 0.06 -0.83 8.56
C ASP A 21 -0.83 -1.29 9.74
N MET A 22 -1.61 -2.35 9.54
CA MET A 22 -2.37 -2.99 10.61
C MET A 22 -1.45 -3.48 11.75
N LEU A 23 -0.36 -4.17 11.41
CA LEU A 23 0.59 -4.70 12.38
C LEU A 23 1.31 -3.58 13.17
N VAL A 24 1.68 -2.48 12.53
CA VAL A 24 2.24 -1.30 13.19
C VAL A 24 1.25 -0.72 14.18
N SER A 25 -0.02 -0.57 13.78
CA SER A 25 -1.05 -0.03 14.67
C SER A 25 -1.29 -0.90 15.90
N ASP A 26 -1.31 -2.23 15.72
CA ASP A 26 -1.39 -3.18 16.83
C ASP A 26 -0.16 -3.07 17.75
N ALA A 27 1.05 -3.03 17.17
CA ALA A 27 2.29 -2.96 17.92
C ALA A 27 2.38 -1.69 18.79
N ILE A 28 2.02 -0.53 18.23
CA ILE A 28 2.00 0.78 18.91
C ILE A 28 0.98 0.79 20.04
N SER A 29 -0.23 0.28 19.78
CA SER A 29 -1.32 0.24 20.78
C SER A 29 -0.93 -0.56 22.02
N LYS A 30 -0.12 -1.60 21.84
CA LYS A 30 0.37 -2.48 22.92
C LYS A 30 1.57 -1.92 23.68
N SER A 31 2.22 -0.85 23.18
CA SER A 31 3.47 -0.32 23.76
C SER A 31 3.42 1.15 24.16
N ALA A 32 2.22 1.77 24.21
CA ALA A 32 2.05 3.21 24.44
C ALA A 32 2.92 4.09 23.51
N GLY A 33 3.13 3.64 22.26
CA GLY A 33 3.94 4.38 21.27
C GLY A 33 3.19 5.54 20.61
N SER A 34 3.91 6.40 19.88
CA SER A 34 3.30 7.45 19.04
C SER A 34 2.97 6.95 17.63
N TYR A 35 1.82 7.38 17.11
CA TYR A 35 1.38 7.12 15.74
C TYR A 35 2.01 8.07 14.70
N ASP A 36 2.85 9.02 15.09
CA ASP A 36 3.32 10.09 14.20
C ASP A 36 4.03 9.58 12.94
N GLU A 37 4.96 8.63 13.08
CA GLU A 37 5.69 8.08 11.94
C GLU A 37 4.80 7.24 11.04
N GLN A 38 3.90 6.44 11.64
CA GLN A 38 2.89 5.68 10.90
C GLN A 38 2.00 6.62 10.08
N ASN A 39 1.49 7.69 10.68
CA ASN A 39 0.60 8.64 10.02
C ASN A 39 1.28 9.35 8.84
N LYS A 40 2.54 9.75 8.97
CA LYS A 40 3.33 10.31 7.86
C LYS A 40 3.46 9.34 6.69
N ILE A 41 3.68 8.05 6.97
CA ILE A 41 3.76 7.02 5.94
C ILE A 41 2.39 6.79 5.28
N ARG A 42 1.30 6.74 6.07
CA ARG A 42 -0.09 6.62 5.58
C ARG A 42 -0.50 7.77 4.66
N GLU A 43 -0.23 9.02 5.05
CA GLU A 43 -0.58 10.19 4.26
C GLU A 43 0.14 10.18 2.91
N LYS A 44 1.42 9.83 2.90
CA LYS A 44 2.21 9.71 1.68
C LYS A 44 1.69 8.61 0.76
N SER A 45 1.40 7.43 1.30
CA SER A 45 0.83 6.33 0.52
C SER A 45 -0.55 6.68 -0.03
N LYS A 46 -1.42 7.30 0.79
CA LYS A 46 -2.73 7.79 0.35
C LYS A 46 -2.60 8.79 -0.79
N LYS A 47 -1.63 9.70 -0.72
CA LYS A 47 -1.34 10.66 -1.78
C LYS A 47 -0.99 9.95 -3.09
N HIS A 48 0.02 9.06 -3.09
CA HIS A 48 0.40 8.32 -4.29
C HIS A 48 -0.78 7.51 -4.87
N MET A 49 -1.56 6.85 -4.00
CA MET A 49 -2.77 6.12 -4.40
C MET A 49 -3.80 7.05 -5.04
N SER A 50 -4.08 8.22 -4.46
CA SER A 50 -5.06 9.17 -5.02
C SER A 50 -4.61 9.83 -6.32
N GLU A 51 -3.31 10.08 -6.49
CA GLU A 51 -2.75 10.65 -7.72
C GLU A 51 -2.91 9.67 -8.90
N PHE A 52 -2.71 8.37 -8.63
CA PHE A 52 -2.80 7.35 -9.68
C PHE A 52 -4.23 6.79 -9.84
N PHE A 53 -4.94 6.55 -8.73
CA PHE A 53 -6.23 5.90 -8.63
C PHE A 53 -7.31 6.82 -8.01
N ALA A 54 -7.46 8.05 -8.51
CA ALA A 54 -8.37 9.05 -7.97
C ALA A 54 -9.81 8.54 -7.71
N ASP A 55 -10.36 7.75 -8.63
CA ASP A 55 -11.74 7.24 -8.57
C ASP A 55 -11.85 5.76 -8.16
N ALA A 56 -10.74 5.14 -7.77
CA ALA A 56 -10.70 3.71 -7.53
C ALA A 56 -10.90 3.36 -6.05
N ASN A 57 -11.87 2.48 -5.77
CA ASN A 57 -12.13 1.99 -4.43
C ASN A 57 -11.58 0.57 -4.22
N PHE A 58 -10.44 0.48 -3.55
CA PHE A 58 -9.78 -0.77 -3.16
C PHE A 58 -10.35 -1.42 -1.89
N TYR A 59 -11.32 -0.79 -1.23
CA TYR A 59 -11.87 -1.27 0.04
C TYR A 59 -13.33 -1.70 -0.10
N ASN A 60 -13.69 -2.77 0.59
CA ASN A 60 -15.07 -3.24 0.69
C ASN A 60 -15.87 -2.43 1.72
N THR A 61 -17.15 -2.76 1.90
CA THR A 61 -18.05 -2.08 2.85
C THR A 61 -17.61 -2.20 4.32
N LYS A 62 -16.77 -3.19 4.64
CA LYS A 62 -16.17 -3.39 5.97
C LYS A 62 -14.83 -2.65 6.13
N LYS A 63 -14.44 -1.80 5.17
CA LYS A 63 -13.14 -1.12 5.11
C LYS A 63 -11.94 -2.07 5.05
N GLN A 64 -12.15 -3.30 4.56
CA GLN A 64 -11.08 -4.25 4.31
C GLN A 64 -10.66 -4.15 2.85
N LEU A 65 -9.40 -4.46 2.52
CA LEU A 65 -8.98 -4.58 1.13
C LEU A 65 -9.88 -5.58 0.40
N LYS A 66 -10.26 -5.23 -0.83
CA LYS A 66 -10.95 -6.13 -1.75
C LYS A 66 -10.07 -7.34 -2.05
N ASN A 67 -10.70 -8.43 -2.50
CA ASN A 67 -9.94 -9.62 -2.86
C ASN A 67 -9.11 -9.39 -4.14
N LEU A 68 -8.15 -10.28 -4.41
CA LEU A 68 -7.23 -10.14 -5.54
C LEU A 68 -7.95 -10.03 -6.90
N PRO A 69 -8.98 -10.85 -7.22
CA PRO A 69 -9.76 -10.66 -8.45
C PRO A 69 -10.37 -9.26 -8.60
N GLU A 70 -11.02 -8.74 -7.57
CA GLU A 70 -11.61 -7.39 -7.61
C GLU A 70 -10.55 -6.30 -7.73
N MET A 71 -9.40 -6.44 -7.05
CA MET A 71 -8.28 -5.50 -7.17
C MET A 71 -7.68 -5.54 -8.58
N LYS A 72 -7.53 -6.74 -9.16
CA LYS A 72 -7.02 -6.94 -10.51
C LYS A 72 -7.85 -6.15 -11.51
N ASP A 73 -9.17 -6.24 -11.46
CA ASP A 73 -10.06 -5.55 -12.40
C ASP A 73 -9.91 -4.02 -12.28
N ILE A 74 -9.81 -3.50 -11.05
CA ILE A 74 -9.58 -2.06 -10.80
C ILE A 74 -8.24 -1.60 -11.36
N ILE A 75 -7.17 -2.36 -11.11
CA ILE A 75 -5.81 -2.02 -11.52
C ILE A 75 -5.70 -2.07 -13.04
N GLN A 76 -6.15 -3.16 -13.67
CA GLN A 76 -6.10 -3.34 -15.12
C GLN A 76 -6.88 -2.26 -15.86
N ALA A 77 -8.08 -1.92 -15.39
CA ALA A 77 -8.88 -0.85 -15.98
C ALA A 77 -8.14 0.50 -15.98
N LYS A 78 -7.33 0.78 -14.95
CA LYS A 78 -6.52 2.00 -14.88
C LYS A 78 -5.30 1.94 -15.80
N ILE A 79 -4.48 0.89 -15.70
CA ILE A 79 -3.17 0.86 -16.36
C ILE A 79 -3.24 0.58 -17.86
N ALA A 80 -4.34 0.03 -18.37
CA ALA A 80 -4.51 -0.28 -19.80
C ALA A 80 -4.40 0.95 -20.72
N GLY A 81 -4.64 2.16 -20.21
CA GLY A 81 -4.54 3.42 -20.96
C GLY A 81 -3.37 4.31 -20.57
N MET A 82 -2.44 3.83 -19.75
CA MET A 82 -1.34 4.65 -19.21
C MET A 82 -0.02 4.39 -19.93
N LYS A 83 0.89 5.36 -19.87
CA LYS A 83 2.25 5.21 -20.38
C LYS A 83 3.04 4.31 -19.43
N GLU A 84 3.92 3.50 -19.99
CA GLU A 84 4.75 2.55 -19.24
C GLU A 84 5.57 3.25 -18.15
N ASP A 85 6.26 4.35 -18.47
CA ASP A 85 7.05 5.14 -17.51
C ASP A 85 6.22 5.61 -16.30
N ASP A 86 4.98 6.10 -16.53
CA ASP A 86 4.10 6.57 -15.46
C ASP A 86 3.69 5.41 -14.52
N VAL A 87 3.48 4.22 -15.10
CA VAL A 87 3.11 3.01 -14.35
C VAL A 87 4.31 2.49 -13.55
N GLU A 88 5.50 2.46 -14.14
CA GLU A 88 6.73 2.04 -13.47
C GLU A 88 7.08 2.95 -12.30
N ASP A 89 7.01 4.28 -12.48
CA ASP A 89 7.23 5.26 -11.42
C ASP A 89 6.24 5.04 -10.26
N PHE A 90 4.98 4.75 -10.57
CA PHE A 90 3.98 4.45 -9.57
C PHE A 90 4.26 3.14 -8.82
N VAL A 91 4.63 2.06 -9.52
CA VAL A 91 5.03 0.79 -8.89
C VAL A 91 6.20 1.00 -7.93
N GLU A 92 7.21 1.77 -8.32
CA GLU A 92 8.36 2.06 -7.46
C GLU A 92 7.96 2.90 -6.23
N ASN A 93 7.01 3.84 -6.36
CA ASN A 93 6.45 4.57 -5.22
C ASN A 93 5.73 3.65 -4.24
N LEU A 94 4.88 2.74 -4.73
CA LEU A 94 4.19 1.75 -3.89
C LEU A 94 5.19 0.83 -3.16
N LYS A 95 6.23 0.39 -3.85
CA LYS A 95 7.31 -0.42 -3.28
C LYS A 95 8.09 0.30 -2.19
N LYS A 96 8.35 1.60 -2.37
CA LYS A 96 8.99 2.44 -1.33
C LYS A 96 8.09 2.56 -0.10
N ASP A 97 6.79 2.76 -0.29
CA ASP A 97 5.84 2.88 0.81
C ASP A 97 5.69 1.57 1.59
N SER A 98 5.52 0.44 0.89
CA SER A 98 5.42 -0.90 1.49
C SER A 98 6.70 -1.26 2.28
N LYS A 99 7.87 -0.91 1.74
CA LYS A 99 9.16 -1.09 2.42
C LYS A 99 9.31 -0.23 3.66
N LYS A 100 8.82 1.01 3.65
CA LYS A 100 8.88 1.92 4.80
C LYS A 100 8.02 1.43 5.96
N ILE A 101 6.75 1.08 5.70
CA ILE A 101 5.87 0.60 6.76
C ILE A 101 6.36 -0.74 7.35
N LYS A 102 6.91 -1.62 6.50
CA LYS A 102 7.58 -2.85 6.95
C LYS A 102 8.79 -2.58 7.85
N LYS A 103 9.61 -1.58 7.50
CA LYS A 103 10.76 -1.19 8.34
C LYS A 103 10.31 -0.65 9.70
N LEU A 104 9.28 0.19 9.72
CA LEU A 104 8.69 0.71 10.95
C LEU A 104 8.17 -0.44 11.83
N TYR A 105 7.48 -1.43 11.25
CA TYR A 105 7.06 -2.60 12.02
C TYR A 105 8.26 -3.34 12.66
N LYS A 106 9.34 -3.56 11.90
CA LYS A 106 10.53 -4.24 12.42
C LYS A 106 11.20 -3.47 13.56
N SER A 107 11.35 -2.14 13.44
CA SER A 107 11.96 -1.34 14.51
C SER A 107 11.14 -1.37 15.80
N LEU A 108 9.81 -1.42 15.70
CA LEU A 108 8.91 -1.58 16.85
C LEU A 108 9.00 -2.95 17.53
N LEU A 109 9.45 -3.98 16.82
CA LEU A 109 9.72 -5.30 17.43
C LEU A 109 11.09 -5.35 18.08
N GLU A 110 12.09 -4.71 17.48
CA GLU A 110 13.44 -4.64 18.02
C GLU A 110 13.51 -3.79 19.30
N SER A 111 12.70 -2.72 19.40
CA SER A 111 12.62 -1.89 20.61
C SER A 111 11.92 -2.55 21.81
N LYS A 112 11.29 -3.72 21.62
CA LYS A 112 10.68 -4.54 22.69
C LYS A 112 11.65 -5.56 23.29
N LYS A 113 12.86 -5.72 22.73
CA LYS A 113 13.92 -6.57 23.27
C LYS A 113 14.82 -5.78 24.20
#